data_AF-A0A1W0CDT4-F1
#
_entry.id   AF-A0A1W0CDT4-F1
#
_cell.length_a   1.000
_cell.length_b   1.000
_cell.length_c   1.000
_cell.angle_alpha   90.00
_cell.angle_beta   90.00
_cell.angle_gamma   90.00
#
_symmetry.space_group_name_H-M   'P 1'
#
loop_
_entity.id
_entity.type
_entity.pdbx_description
1 polymer ?
#
loop_
_entity_poly.entity_id
_entity_poly.type
_entity_poly.pdbx_seq_one_letter_code
_entity_poly.pdbx_strand_id
1 'polypeptide(L)'
;MNEELRAGDIVYYGTRKDLDPAKWIDIDCVLESLRDGAYDAIGEADDDYPNPSKEAQEELHVLLGEWARKHCQCTLYKVAQINEYIVTAEDLEESQQ
;
A
#
# COMPACT_ATOMS: atom_id res chain seq x y z
N MET A 1 -11.08 -30.54 7.34
CA MET A 1 -10.59 -31.57 6.42
C MET A 1 -10.05 -30.81 5.23
N ASN A 2 -8.74 -30.76 5.01
CA ASN A 2 -8.20 -30.16 3.78
C ASN A 2 -8.43 -31.19 2.67
N GLU A 3 -9.01 -30.75 1.55
CA GLU A 3 -9.04 -31.56 0.34
C GLU A 3 -7.62 -31.66 -0.19
N GLU A 4 -7.15 -32.89 -0.42
CA GLU A 4 -5.86 -33.13 -1.07
C GLU A 4 -5.95 -32.72 -2.53
N LEU A 5 -4.91 -32.02 -3.02
CA LEU A 5 -4.77 -31.58 -4.41
C LEU A 5 -4.74 -32.79 -5.35
N ARG A 6 -5.46 -32.74 -6.46
CA ARG A 6 -5.56 -33.83 -7.45
C ARG A 6 -5.21 -33.35 -8.85
N ALA A 7 -4.75 -34.27 -9.70
CA ALA A 7 -4.58 -33.98 -11.11
C ALA A 7 -5.94 -33.59 -11.73
N GLY A 8 -5.96 -32.52 -12.52
CA GLY A 8 -7.15 -31.89 -13.05
C GLY A 8 -7.72 -30.75 -12.19
N ASP A 9 -7.23 -30.58 -10.95
CA ASP A 9 -7.62 -29.42 -10.14
C ASP A 9 -7.03 -28.15 -10.74
N ILE A 10 -7.80 -27.06 -10.63
CA ILE A 10 -7.37 -25.73 -11.05
C ILE A 10 -6.74 -25.01 -9.86
N VAL A 11 -5.48 -24.61 -10.00
CA VAL A 11 -4.78 -23.74 -9.07
C VAL A 11 -4.48 -22.39 -9.70
N TYR A 12 -4.35 -21.37 -8.86
CA TYR A 12 -3.99 -20.03 -9.28
C TYR A 12 -2.61 -19.67 -8.74
N TYR A 13 -1.74 -19.19 -9.62
CA TYR A 13 -0.43 -18.68 -9.23
C TYR A 13 -0.23 -17.28 -9.78
N GLY A 14 0.62 -16.50 -9.12
CA GLY A 14 0.92 -15.14 -9.55
C GLY A 14 2.16 -14.59 -8.86
N THR A 15 2.52 -13.37 -9.24
CA THR A 15 3.71 -12.69 -8.75
C THR A 15 3.35 -11.89 -7.49
N ARG A 16 4.12 -12.11 -6.41
CA ARG A 16 4.03 -11.28 -5.21
C ARG A 16 4.48 -9.85 -5.52
N LYS A 17 3.64 -8.88 -5.19
CA LYS A 17 3.95 -7.45 -5.27
C LYS A 17 3.76 -6.80 -3.91
N ASP A 18 4.86 -6.48 -3.24
CA ASP A 18 4.83 -5.80 -1.96
C ASP A 18 4.24 -4.39 -2.10
N LEU A 19 3.59 -3.93 -1.03
CA LEU A 19 2.96 -2.62 -0.98
C LEU A 19 3.92 -1.60 -0.35
N ASP A 20 3.97 -0.40 -0.95
CA ASP A 20 4.78 0.71 -0.45
C ASP A 20 3.90 1.60 0.44
N PRO A 21 4.18 1.71 1.76
CA PRO A 21 3.36 2.49 2.68
C PRO A 21 3.34 3.98 2.35
N ALA A 22 4.35 4.50 1.62
CA ALA A 22 4.34 5.89 1.17
C ALA A 22 3.15 6.20 0.23
N LYS A 23 2.54 5.19 -0.39
CA LYS A 23 1.37 5.36 -1.26
C LYS A 23 0.06 5.61 -0.50
N TRP A 24 0.09 5.52 0.83
CA TRP A 24 -1.07 5.79 1.68
C TRP A 24 -0.96 7.12 2.42
N ILE A 25 0.13 7.87 2.19
CA ILE A 25 0.28 9.22 2.73
C ILE A 25 -0.62 10.17 1.94
N ASP A 26 -1.43 10.91 2.68
CA ASP A 26 -2.23 12.01 2.17
C ASP A 26 -1.77 13.31 2.84
N ILE A 27 -1.15 14.19 2.05
CA ILE A 27 -0.66 15.47 2.55
C ILE A 27 -1.79 16.48 2.76
N ASP A 28 -2.93 16.32 2.07
CA ASP A 28 -4.05 17.24 2.20
C ASP A 28 -4.62 17.17 3.62
N CYS A 29 -4.70 15.98 4.21
CA CYS A 29 -5.06 15.81 5.62
C CYS A 29 -4.13 16.55 6.59
N VAL A 30 -2.83 16.65 6.27
CA VAL A 30 -1.87 17.39 7.10
C VAL A 30 -2.10 18.89 6.97
N LEU A 31 -2.37 19.38 5.76
CA LEU A 31 -2.68 20.79 5.52
C LEU A 31 -4.02 21.22 6.15
N GLU A 32 -5.02 20.35 6.10
CA GLU A 32 -6.28 20.52 6.83
C GLU A 32 -6.05 20.59 8.34
N SER A 33 -5.24 19.68 8.89
CA SER A 33 -4.90 19.70 10.31
C SER A 33 -4.20 21.00 10.75
N LEU A 34 -3.37 21.59 9.88
CA LEU A 34 -2.77 22.90 10.13
C LEU A 34 -3.83 24.02 10.14
N ARG A 35 -4.77 24.00 9.19
CA ARG A 35 -5.87 24.96 9.11
C ARG A 35 -6.75 24.89 10.35
N ASP A 36 -7.13 23.69 10.76
CA ASP A 36 -7.93 23.47 11.97
C ASP A 36 -7.19 23.93 13.23
N GLY A 37 -5.90 23.62 13.34
CA GLY A 37 -5.08 24.08 14.47
C GLY A 37 -4.93 25.61 14.53
N ALA A 38 -4.83 26.28 13.38
CA ALA A 38 -4.87 27.73 13.31
C ALA A 38 -6.24 28.27 13.73
N TYR A 39 -7.32 27.60 13.31
CA TYR A 39 -8.67 27.99 13.68
C TYR A 39 -8.90 27.93 15.19
N ASP A 40 -8.50 26.83 15.81
CA ASP A 40 -8.60 26.64 17.26
C ASP A 40 -7.77 27.66 18.05
N ALA A 41 -6.63 28.12 17.49
CA ALA A 41 -5.73 29.04 18.16
C ALA A 41 -6.22 30.49 18.15
N ILE A 42 -6.78 30.97 17.04
CA ILE A 42 -7.07 32.39 16.83
C ILE A 42 -8.48 32.70 16.27
N GLY A 43 -9.31 31.68 16.06
CA GLY A 43 -10.59 31.82 15.37
C GLY A 43 -10.41 31.79 13.86
N GLU A 44 -10.82 32.81 13.11
CA GLU A 44 -10.59 32.79 11.66
C GLU A 44 -9.12 33.12 11.34
N ALA A 45 -8.40 32.11 10.85
CA ALA A 45 -7.12 32.32 10.17
C ALA A 45 -7.37 32.96 8.78
N ASP A 46 -6.30 33.41 8.14
CA ASP A 46 -6.34 33.86 6.74
C ASP A 46 -7.00 32.78 5.86
N ASP A 47 -7.90 33.16 4.94
CA ASP A 47 -8.62 32.25 4.04
C ASP A 47 -7.66 31.34 3.25
N ASP A 48 -6.49 31.90 2.92
CA ASP A 48 -5.45 31.21 2.17
C ASP A 48 -4.55 30.35 3.06
N TYR A 49 -4.59 30.44 4.39
CA TYR A 49 -3.72 29.59 5.23
C TYR A 49 -4.07 28.09 5.08
N PRO A 50 -3.09 27.17 4.94
CA PRO A 50 -1.63 27.39 4.98
C PRO A 50 -0.93 27.65 3.62
N ASN A 51 -1.65 27.58 2.49
CA ASN A 51 -1.21 27.77 1.09
C ASN A 51 0.30 27.60 0.80
N PRO A 52 0.86 26.40 1.03
CA PRO A 52 2.22 26.10 0.59
C PRO A 52 2.31 26.02 -0.94
N SER A 53 3.49 26.33 -1.49
CA SER A 53 3.74 26.12 -2.92
C SER A 53 3.67 24.64 -3.28
N LYS A 54 3.52 24.33 -4.58
CA LYS A 54 3.48 22.94 -5.06
C LYS A 54 4.76 22.20 -4.73
N GLU A 55 5.91 22.88 -4.85
CA GLU A 55 7.21 22.32 -4.53
C GLU A 55 7.31 21.94 -3.04
N ALA A 56 6.76 22.77 -2.14
CA ALA A 56 6.72 22.48 -0.72
C ALA A 56 5.73 21.34 -0.37
N GLN A 57 4.62 21.23 -1.10
CA GLN A 57 3.71 20.09 -0.98
C GLN A 57 4.37 18.78 -1.42
N GLU A 58 5.11 18.81 -2.53
CA GLU A 58 5.90 17.67 -3.00
C GLU A 58 7.00 17.29 -1.99
N GLU A 59 7.70 18.28 -1.42
CA GLU A 59 8.68 18.07 -0.35
C GLU A 59 8.05 17.38 0.87
N LEU A 60 6.89 17.84 1.33
CA LEU A 60 6.16 17.24 2.45
C LEU A 60 5.76 15.79 2.15
N HIS A 61 5.28 15.52 0.93
CA HIS A 61 4.91 14.16 0.52
C HIS A 61 6.13 13.23 0.51
N VAL A 62 7.29 13.70 0.02
CA VAL A 62 8.54 12.93 0.06
C VAL A 62 8.96 12.67 1.50
N LEU A 63 8.98 13.69 2.35
CA LEU A 63 9.37 13.58 3.75
C LEU A 63 8.55 12.52 4.50
N LEU A 64 7.22 12.60 4.41
CA LEU A 64 6.32 11.66 5.08
C LEU A 64 6.40 10.26 4.46
N GLY A 65 6.57 10.17 3.13
CA GLY A 65 6.75 8.90 2.43
C GLY A 65 8.04 8.18 2.86
N GLU A 66 9.15 8.89 2.98
CA GLU A 66 10.42 8.35 3.48
C GLU A 66 10.30 7.90 4.94
N TRP A 67 9.64 8.71 5.78
CA TRP A 67 9.38 8.34 7.16
C TRP A 67 8.54 7.05 7.26
N ALA A 68 7.48 6.94 6.47
CA ALA A 68 6.62 5.75 6.42
C ALA A 68 7.39 4.51 5.93
N ARG A 69 8.25 4.64 4.91
CA ARG A 69 9.11 3.54 4.47
C ARG A 69 10.12 3.12 5.52
N LYS A 70 10.56 4.03 6.39
CA LYS A 70 11.53 3.70 7.45
C LYS A 70 10.87 3.04 8.65
N HIS A 71 9.64 3.45 9.00
CA HIS A 71 9.04 3.12 10.28
C HIS A 71 7.73 2.32 10.20
N CYS A 72 7.11 2.26 9.02
CA CYS A 72 5.80 1.62 8.80
C CYS A 72 5.88 0.51 7.74
N GLN A 73 7.03 -0.16 7.62
CA GLN A 73 7.16 -1.33 6.75
C GLN A 73 6.10 -2.37 7.12
N CYS A 74 5.42 -2.90 6.10
CA CYS A 74 4.38 -3.90 6.28
C CYS A 74 4.70 -5.13 5.45
N THR A 75 4.21 -6.29 5.88
CA THR A 75 4.31 -7.54 5.11
C THR A 75 3.16 -7.70 4.12
N LEU A 76 2.39 -6.64 3.87
CA LEU A 76 1.24 -6.68 2.98
C LEU A 76 1.70 -6.74 1.52
N TYR A 77 1.05 -7.59 0.75
CA TYR A 77 1.31 -7.74 -0.67
C TYR A 77 0.00 -7.94 -1.43
N LYS A 78 0.05 -7.65 -2.72
CA LYS A 78 -0.96 -8.10 -3.69
C LYS A 78 -0.36 -9.20 -4.55
N VAL A 79 -1.19 -10.15 -4.96
CA VAL A 79 -0.84 -11.09 -6.02
C VAL A 79 -1.20 -10.44 -7.35
N ALA A 80 -0.22 -10.23 -8.21
CA ALA A 80 -0.38 -9.70 -9.55
C ALA A 80 -0.18 -10.81 -10.59
N GLN A 81 -0.63 -10.59 -11.83
CA GLN A 81 -0.46 -11.56 -12.93
C GLN A 81 -0.95 -12.96 -12.54
N ILE A 82 -2.20 -13.03 -12.06
CA ILE A 82 -2.81 -14.29 -11.64
C ILE A 82 -3.11 -15.11 -12.89
N ASN A 83 -2.49 -16.29 -12.97
CA ASN A 83 -2.70 -17.24 -14.05
C ASN A 83 -3.31 -18.52 -13.48
N GLU A 84 -4.13 -19.14 -14.31
CA GLU A 84 -4.71 -20.44 -14.05
C GLU A 84 -3.73 -21.54 -14.47
N TYR A 85 -3.62 -22.58 -13.65
CA TYR A 85 -2.83 -23.77 -13.95
C TYR A 85 -3.62 -25.01 -13.59
N ILE A 86 -3.66 -25.98 -14.50
CA ILE A 86 -4.28 -27.28 -14.26
C ILE A 86 -3.21 -28.20 -13.73
N VAL A 87 -3.39 -28.71 -12.52
CA VAL A 87 -2.47 -29.63 -11.86
C VAL A 87 -2.36 -30.91 -12.69
N THR A 88 -1.14 -31.32 -13.00
CA THR A 88 -0.84 -32.57 -13.68
C THR A 88 -0.46 -33.65 -12.68
N ALA A 89 -0.39 -34.92 -13.14
CA ALA A 89 0.06 -36.01 -12.29
C ALA A 89 1.55 -35.89 -11.93
N GLU A 90 2.37 -35.33 -12.82
CA GLU A 90 3.80 -35.12 -12.62
C GLU A 90 4.07 -34.11 -11.49
N ASP A 91 3.28 -33.03 -11.40
CA ASP A 91 3.40 -32.02 -10.32
C ASP A 91 3.21 -32.64 -8.91
N LEU A 92 2.35 -33.65 -8.80
CA LEU A 92 2.09 -34.34 -7.54
C LEU A 92 3.23 -35.28 -7.14
N GLU A 93 3.88 -35.91 -8.12
CA GLU A 93 5.05 -36.78 -7.89
C GLU A 93 6.29 -35.98 -7.46
N GLU A 94 6.53 -34.82 -8.09
CA GLU A 94 7.65 -33.94 -7.72
C GLU A 94 7.49 -33.32 -6.32
N SER A 95 6.25 -33.11 -5.85
CA SER A 95 5.98 -32.52 -4.53
C SER A 95 6.30 -33.43 -3.33
N GLN A 96 6.51 -34.73 -3.57
CA GLN A 96 6.73 -35.76 -2.54
C GLN A 96 8.20 -36.13 -2.32
N GLN A 97 9.15 -35.49 -3.03
CA GLN A 97 10.60 -35.65 -2.87
C GLN A 97 11.21 -34.54 -2.01
#